data_AF-A0A0B1P2M1-F1
#
_entry.id   AF-A0A0B1P2M1-F1
#
_cell.length_a   1.000
_cell.length_b   1.000
_cell.length_c   1.000
_cell.angle_alpha   90.00
_cell.angle_beta   90.00
_cell.angle_gamma   90.00
#
_symmetry.space_group_name_H-M   'P 1'
#
loop_
_entity.id
_entity.type
_entity.pdbx_description
1 polymer ?
#
loop_
_entity_poly.entity_id
_entity_poly.type
_entity_poly.pdbx_seq_one_letter_code
_entity_poly.pdbx_strand_id
1 'polypeptide(L)'
;MQSLRCVRIALKSRTTVVPFPSQRRYYAEAVADKIKLSLALPHQSIFKSQDVVQVNIPTVTGEMGVLAKHVPSIEQLKPGLVEVIEESGGSKKFFLSGGFAVIQPDSQLSINAVEGYSLEDFSIENVRSLLAVAQKNASGAEGEQGVAEAKIEVEVLESLQSALR
;
A
#
# COMPACT_ATOMS: atom_id res chain seq x y z
N MET A 1 -93.10 -20.36 -19.42
CA MET A 1 -92.37 -19.59 -18.39
C MET A 1 -91.71 -20.60 -17.44
N GLN A 2 -90.50 -20.29 -16.92
CA GLN A 2 -89.59 -21.10 -16.07
C GLN A 2 -88.45 -21.74 -16.88
N SER A 3 -87.30 -21.09 -17.06
CA SER A 3 -86.24 -20.63 -16.12
C SER A 3 -85.01 -21.53 -16.28
N LEU A 4 -84.09 -21.10 -17.16
CA LEU A 4 -82.80 -21.72 -17.39
C LEU A 4 -81.91 -21.58 -16.15
N ARG A 5 -81.46 -22.71 -15.58
CA ARG A 5 -80.46 -22.75 -14.50
C ARG A 5 -79.07 -22.73 -15.13
N CYS A 6 -78.41 -21.58 -15.14
CA CYS A 6 -77.00 -21.47 -15.48
C CYS A 6 -76.13 -22.00 -14.34
N VAL A 7 -75.34 -23.06 -14.60
CA VAL A 7 -74.28 -23.53 -13.71
C VAL A 7 -73.07 -22.60 -13.86
N ARG A 8 -72.71 -21.89 -12.79
CA ARG A 8 -71.48 -21.08 -12.74
C ARG A 8 -70.30 -21.99 -12.38
N ILE A 9 -69.40 -22.20 -13.34
CA ILE A 9 -68.11 -22.83 -13.09
C ILE A 9 -67.19 -21.77 -12.46
N ALA A 10 -66.85 -21.94 -11.19
CA ALA A 10 -65.87 -21.09 -10.52
C ALA A 10 -64.46 -21.54 -10.93
N LEU A 11 -63.82 -20.81 -11.85
CA LEU A 11 -62.37 -20.92 -12.05
C LEU A 11 -61.68 -20.32 -10.81
N LYS A 12 -61.08 -21.15 -9.97
CA LYS A 12 -60.10 -20.71 -8.98
C LYS A 12 -58.85 -20.24 -9.74
N SER A 13 -58.59 -18.95 -9.72
CA SER A 13 -57.31 -18.39 -10.17
C SER A 13 -56.20 -18.94 -9.27
N ARG A 14 -55.36 -19.83 -9.82
CA ARG A 14 -54.09 -20.18 -9.20
C ARG A 14 -53.17 -18.98 -9.37
N THR A 15 -52.97 -18.22 -8.30
CA THR A 15 -51.88 -17.26 -8.21
C THR A 15 -50.56 -18.03 -8.25
N THR A 16 -49.84 -17.94 -9.37
CA THR A 16 -48.45 -18.40 -9.45
C THR A 16 -47.60 -17.44 -8.63
N VAL A 17 -47.22 -17.86 -7.42
CA VAL A 17 -46.20 -17.18 -6.63
C VAL A 17 -44.89 -17.31 -7.39
N VAL A 18 -44.50 -16.24 -8.08
CA VAL A 18 -43.15 -16.14 -8.64
C VAL A 18 -42.22 -16.00 -7.43
N PRO A 19 -41.24 -16.89 -7.21
CA PRO A 19 -40.27 -16.68 -6.16
C PRO A 19 -39.47 -15.44 -6.56
N PHE A 20 -39.74 -14.33 -5.89
CA PHE A 20 -38.87 -13.17 -5.95
C PHE A 20 -37.48 -13.67 -5.56
N PRO A 21 -36.42 -13.47 -6.36
CA PRO A 21 -35.10 -13.82 -5.90
C PRO A 21 -34.89 -13.01 -4.63
N SER A 22 -34.71 -13.70 -3.51
CA SER A 22 -34.14 -13.06 -2.35
C SER A 22 -32.76 -12.61 -2.82
N GLN A 23 -32.64 -11.34 -3.21
CA GLN A 23 -31.37 -10.65 -3.07
C GLN A 23 -31.09 -10.68 -1.58
N ARG A 24 -30.50 -11.79 -1.12
CA ARG A 24 -29.66 -11.75 0.05
C ARG A 24 -28.66 -10.67 -0.32
N ARG A 25 -28.83 -9.49 0.29
CA ARG A 25 -27.71 -8.61 0.52
C ARG A 25 -26.77 -9.49 1.33
N TYR A 26 -25.89 -10.21 0.64
CA TYR A 26 -24.77 -10.84 1.28
C TYR A 26 -24.08 -9.68 1.99
N TYR A 27 -24.14 -9.69 3.31
CA TYR A 27 -23.20 -8.92 4.11
C TYR A 27 -21.83 -9.21 3.52
N ALA A 28 -21.07 -8.14 3.24
CA ALA A 28 -19.76 -8.21 2.63
C ALA A 28 -19.01 -9.43 3.16
N GLU A 29 -18.51 -10.27 2.24
CA GLU A 29 -17.58 -11.34 2.58
C GLU A 29 -16.54 -10.78 3.55
N ALA A 30 -16.23 -11.59 4.57
CA ALA A 30 -15.30 -11.27 5.64
C ALA A 30 -14.13 -10.47 5.06
N VAL A 31 -14.04 -9.23 5.53
CA VAL A 31 -12.94 -8.34 5.19
C VAL A 31 -11.68 -9.11 5.53
N ALA A 32 -10.89 -9.47 4.53
CA ALA A 32 -9.52 -9.84 4.82
C ALA A 32 -8.92 -8.62 5.51
N ASP A 33 -8.61 -8.73 6.80
CA ASP A 33 -7.84 -7.74 7.56
C ASP A 33 -6.37 -7.68 7.06
N LYS A 34 -6.15 -8.10 5.81
CA LYS A 34 -4.85 -8.31 5.17
C LYS A 34 -4.80 -7.44 3.93
N ILE A 35 -3.63 -6.85 3.72
CA ILE A 35 -3.29 -6.11 2.51
C ILE A 35 -2.33 -6.95 1.69
N LYS A 36 -2.54 -7.00 0.38
CA LYS A 36 -1.60 -7.65 -0.54
C LYS A 36 -0.50 -6.68 -0.88
N LEU A 37 0.69 -6.90 -0.31
CA LEU A 37 1.87 -6.10 -0.56
C LEU A 37 2.66 -6.64 -1.76
N SER A 38 2.91 -5.77 -2.72
CA SER A 38 3.90 -5.96 -3.77
C SER A 38 4.97 -4.88 -3.60
N LEU A 39 6.23 -5.28 -3.43
CA LEU A 39 7.36 -4.37 -3.34
C LEU A 39 8.35 -4.74 -4.44
N ALA A 40 8.53 -3.81 -5.38
CA ALA A 40 9.30 -4.03 -6.59
C ALA A 40 10.38 -2.95 -6.75
N LEU A 41 11.57 -3.41 -7.11
CA LEU A 41 12.68 -2.64 -7.63
C LEU A 41 12.83 -2.99 -9.12
N PRO A 42 13.47 -2.14 -9.94
CA PRO A 42 13.69 -2.41 -11.36
C PRO A 42 14.45 -3.72 -11.61
N HIS A 43 15.36 -4.09 -10.71
CA HIS A 43 16.22 -5.27 -10.84
C HIS A 43 15.72 -6.50 -10.06
N GLN A 44 14.86 -6.33 -9.06
CA GLN A 44 14.33 -7.43 -8.24
C GLN A 44 12.97 -7.10 -7.61
N SER A 45 12.16 -8.12 -7.34
CA SER A 45 10.93 -7.96 -6.56
C SER A 45 11.09 -8.63 -5.21
N ILE A 46 11.10 -7.82 -4.15
CA ILE A 46 11.30 -8.27 -2.77
C ILE A 46 10.03 -8.94 -2.25
N PHE A 47 8.86 -8.34 -2.53
CA PHE A 47 7.55 -8.90 -2.18
C PHE A 47 6.69 -9.05 -3.43
N LYS A 48 6.08 -10.24 -3.59
CA LYS A 48 5.18 -10.59 -4.70
C LYS A 48 3.79 -10.93 -4.15
N SER A 49 2.96 -9.91 -4.00
CA SER A 49 1.57 -10.07 -3.52
C SER A 49 1.47 -10.90 -2.23
N GLN A 50 2.31 -10.57 -1.25
CA GLN A 50 2.29 -11.24 0.05
C GLN A 50 1.22 -10.61 0.94
N ASP A 51 0.49 -11.45 1.68
CA ASP A 51 -0.48 -10.98 2.65
C ASP A 51 0.24 -10.45 3.90
N VAL A 52 0.03 -9.17 4.21
CA VAL A 52 0.60 -8.49 5.38
C VAL A 52 -0.50 -7.77 6.15
N VAL A 53 -0.27 -7.45 7.42
CA VAL A 53 -1.27 -6.81 8.28
C VAL A 53 -1.20 -5.29 8.15
N GLN A 54 0.02 -4.76 8.20
CA GLN A 54 0.28 -3.33 8.17
C GLN A 54 1.61 -3.06 7.49
N VAL A 55 1.67 -1.94 6.76
CA VAL A 55 2.88 -1.43 6.14
C VAL A 55 3.06 0.03 6.52
N ASN A 56 4.15 0.37 7.17
CA ASN A 56 4.54 1.74 7.48
C ASN A 56 5.46 2.25 6.37
N ILE A 57 5.13 3.39 5.78
CA ILE A 57 5.84 3.98 4.64
C ILE A 57 6.17 5.46 4.89
N PRO A 58 7.37 5.90 4.49
CA PRO A 58 7.79 7.30 4.55
C PRO A 58 7.30 8.04 3.31
N THR A 59 6.28 8.87 3.45
CA THR A 59 5.78 9.75 2.37
C THR A 59 6.41 11.14 2.47
N VAL A 60 6.30 11.93 1.39
CA VAL A 60 6.73 13.34 1.41
C VAL A 60 5.93 14.17 2.43
N THR A 61 4.69 13.78 2.70
CA THR A 61 3.78 14.45 3.66
C THR A 61 4.01 14.03 5.10
N GLY A 62 4.70 12.91 5.35
CA GLY A 62 5.00 12.39 6.69
C GLY A 62 5.17 10.88 6.72
N GLU A 63 5.02 10.26 7.89
CA GLU A 63 5.01 8.80 8.01
C GLU A 63 3.56 8.30 7.98
N MET A 64 3.27 7.28 7.18
CA MET A 64 1.91 6.74 7.02
C MET A 64 1.88 5.22 7.25
N GLY A 65 0.93 4.77 8.07
CA GLY A 65 0.62 3.35 8.25
C GLY A 65 -0.57 2.93 7.38
N VAL A 66 -0.35 1.99 6.47
CA VAL A 66 -1.37 1.44 5.58
C VAL A 66 -1.86 0.10 6.12
N LEU A 67 -3.15 0.00 6.38
CA LEU A 67 -3.84 -1.23 6.77
C LEU A 67 -4.83 -1.66 5.68
N ALA A 68 -5.50 -2.80 5.90
CA ALA A 68 -6.56 -3.27 5.03
C ALA A 68 -7.64 -2.19 4.81
N LYS A 69 -8.15 -2.08 3.58
CA LYS A 69 -9.16 -1.08 3.17
C LYS A 69 -8.77 0.38 3.40
N HIS A 70 -7.48 0.71 3.29
CA HIS A 70 -7.05 2.11 3.24
C HIS A 70 -7.67 2.84 2.03
N VAL A 71 -7.81 4.17 2.15
CA VAL A 71 -8.30 5.01 1.04
C VAL A 71 -7.35 4.88 -0.15
N PRO A 72 -7.85 4.67 -1.38
CA PRO A 72 -7.02 4.60 -2.56
C PRO A 72 -6.28 5.93 -2.77
N SER A 73 -4.95 5.87 -2.82
CA SER A 73 -4.10 7.03 -3.01
C SER A 73 -2.80 6.65 -3.71
N ILE A 74 -2.16 7.65 -4.32
CA ILE A 74 -0.82 7.54 -4.87
C ILE A 74 0.03 8.52 -4.10
N GLU A 75 1.01 8.01 -3.38
CA GLU A 75 1.90 8.80 -2.54
C GLU A 75 3.33 8.70 -3.06
N GLN A 76 4.02 9.84 -3.09
CA GLN A 76 5.45 9.88 -3.33
C GLN A 76 6.19 9.52 -2.04
N LEU A 77 7.16 8.63 -2.15
CA LEU A 77 7.98 8.18 -1.03
C LEU A 77 9.25 9.02 -0.91
N LYS A 78 9.56 9.39 0.33
CA LYS A 78 10.84 10.00 0.72
C LYS A 78 11.87 8.90 0.99
N PRO A 79 13.19 9.15 0.83
CA PRO A 79 14.21 8.21 1.28
C PRO A 79 14.05 7.91 2.78
N GLY A 80 13.84 6.65 3.15
CA GLY A 80 13.50 6.31 4.53
C GLY A 80 13.21 4.82 4.75
N LEU A 81 12.76 4.52 5.97
CA LEU A 81 12.49 3.15 6.41
C LEU A 81 11.05 2.74 6.08
N VAL A 82 10.90 1.63 5.37
CA VAL A 82 9.64 0.91 5.23
C VAL A 82 9.63 -0.28 6.17
N GLU A 83 8.60 -0.34 7.01
CA GLU A 83 8.38 -1.46 7.92
C GLU A 83 7.15 -2.24 7.48
N VAL A 84 7.34 -3.55 7.28
CA VAL A 84 6.30 -4.48 6.90
C VAL A 84 6.01 -5.40 8.08
N ILE A 85 4.78 -5.39 8.57
CA ILE A 85 4.33 -6.21 9.70
C ILE A 85 3.56 -7.42 9.14
N GLU A 86 4.16 -8.60 9.29
CA GLU A 86 3.56 -9.87 8.89
C GLU A 86 2.62 -10.42 9.98
N GLU A 87 1.70 -11.32 9.60
CA GLU A 87 0.73 -11.94 10.50
C GLU A 87 1.37 -12.76 11.64
N SER A 88 2.58 -13.28 11.40
CA SER A 88 3.36 -14.04 12.38
C SER A 88 3.94 -13.17 13.51
N GLY A 89 3.71 -11.85 13.49
CA GLY A 89 4.30 -10.89 14.41
C GLY A 89 5.74 -10.50 14.07
N GLY A 90 6.29 -11.01 12.97
CA GLY A 90 7.58 -10.58 12.44
C GLY A 90 7.46 -9.22 11.74
N SER A 91 8.35 -8.29 12.08
CA SER A 91 8.54 -7.04 11.32
C SER A 91 9.79 -7.13 10.45
N LYS A 92 9.64 -6.82 9.16
CA LYS A 92 10.75 -6.71 8.21
C LYS A 92 10.95 -5.24 7.88
N LYS A 93 12.19 -4.78 7.96
CA LYS A 93 12.56 -3.38 7.79
C LYS A 93 13.46 -3.24 6.57
N PHE A 94 13.05 -2.38 5.64
CA PHE A 94 13.80 -2.08 4.43
C PHE A 94 14.05 -0.59 4.37
N PHE A 95 15.27 -0.20 4.03
CA PHE A 95 15.55 1.19 3.68
C PHE A 95 15.34 1.36 2.17
N LEU A 96 14.48 2.30 1.78
CA LEU A 96 14.22 2.63 0.38
C LEU A 96 14.83 3.99 0.03
N SER A 97 15.39 4.10 -1.17
CA SER A 97 15.94 5.36 -1.68
C SER A 97 14.87 6.38 -2.09
N GLY A 98 13.59 5.99 -2.10
CA GLY A 98 12.46 6.77 -2.61
C GLY A 98 11.71 6.03 -3.72
N GLY A 99 10.59 6.60 -4.16
CA GLY A 99 9.72 5.96 -5.14
C GLY A 99 8.26 6.37 -5.01
N PHE A 100 7.35 5.44 -5.33
CA PHE A 100 5.90 5.65 -5.22
C PHE A 100 5.23 4.47 -4.54
N ALA A 101 4.26 4.78 -3.67
CA ALA A 101 3.33 3.83 -3.12
C ALA A 101 1.95 4.05 -3.74
N VAL A 102 1.40 3.00 -4.34
CA VAL A 102 0.07 3.00 -4.95
C VAL A 102 -0.82 2.10 -4.12
N ILE A 103 -1.84 2.70 -3.51
CA ILE A 103 -2.86 2.02 -2.73
C ILE A 103 -4.10 1.88 -3.59
N GLN A 104 -4.49 0.63 -3.82
CA GLN A 104 -5.56 0.27 -4.74
C GLN A 104 -6.83 -0.09 -3.95
N PRO A 105 -8.06 0.14 -4.49
CA PRO A 105 -9.32 -0.08 -3.76
C PRO A 105 -9.59 -1.51 -3.31
N ASP A 106 -8.91 -2.50 -3.88
CA ASP A 106 -9.04 -3.92 -3.58
C ASP A 106 -8.06 -4.39 -2.48
N SER A 107 -7.57 -3.47 -1.66
CA SER A 107 -6.56 -3.75 -0.61
C SER A 107 -5.27 -4.34 -1.18
N GLN A 108 -4.86 -3.84 -2.35
CA GLN A 108 -3.52 -4.05 -2.89
C GLN A 108 -2.67 -2.81 -2.65
N LEU A 109 -1.46 -3.02 -2.13
CA LEU A 109 -0.44 -1.99 -1.98
C LEU A 109 0.74 -2.35 -2.86
N SER A 110 1.04 -1.48 -3.82
CA SER A 110 2.20 -1.61 -4.69
C SER A 110 3.21 -0.52 -4.37
N ILE A 111 4.37 -0.91 -3.83
CA ILE A 111 5.51 -0.04 -3.57
C ILE A 111 6.54 -0.26 -4.67
N ASN A 112 6.81 0.80 -5.42
CA ASN A 112 7.84 0.84 -6.45
C ASN A 112 8.94 1.78 -6.01
N ALA A 113 10.13 1.26 -5.77
CA ALA A 113 11.30 2.04 -5.39
C ALA A 113 12.44 1.83 -6.39
N VAL A 114 13.39 2.75 -6.44
CA VAL A 114 14.56 2.62 -7.32
C VAL A 114 15.55 1.63 -6.71
N GLU A 115 15.93 1.86 -5.46
CA GLU A 115 16.83 1.00 -4.68
C GLU A 115 16.22 0.72 -3.30
N GLY A 116 16.48 -0.47 -2.77
CA GLY A 116 15.97 -0.89 -1.47
C GLY A 116 16.75 -2.08 -0.89
N TYR A 117 17.21 -1.95 0.35
CA TYR A 117 18.05 -2.93 1.04
C TYR A 117 17.59 -3.16 2.49
N SER A 118 17.98 -4.28 3.08
CA SER A 118 17.75 -4.56 4.49
C SER A 118 18.65 -3.68 5.36
N LEU A 119 18.25 -3.40 6.59
CA LEU A 119 19.07 -2.59 7.51
C LEU A 119 20.42 -3.24 7.84
N GLU A 120 20.50 -4.56 7.78
CA GLU A 120 21.70 -5.33 8.08
C GLU A 120 22.81 -5.19 7.03
N ASP A 121 22.46 -4.78 5.81
CA ASP A 121 23.42 -4.58 4.71
C ASP A 121 24.19 -3.25 4.83
N PHE A 122 23.77 -2.37 5.74
CA PHE A 122 24.36 -1.04 5.90
C PHE A 122 25.41 -0.99 7.02
N SER A 123 26.47 -0.22 6.77
CA SER A 123 27.56 0.02 7.73
C SER A 123 27.54 1.46 8.22
N ILE A 124 27.36 1.64 9.54
CA ILE A 124 27.23 2.95 10.19
C ILE A 124 28.47 3.83 9.96
N GLU A 125 29.66 3.24 9.93
CA GLU A 125 30.92 3.94 9.73
C GLU A 125 31.00 4.58 8.34
N ASN A 126 30.64 3.81 7.30
CA ASN A 126 30.63 4.29 5.93
C ASN A 126 29.61 5.41 5.74
N VAL A 127 28.40 5.26 6.30
CA VAL A 127 27.35 6.29 6.23
C VAL A 127 27.82 7.61 6.86
N ARG A 128 28.49 7.56 8.01
CA ARG A 128 29.05 8.76 8.66
C ARG A 128 30.13 9.43 7.82
N SER A 129 31.02 8.64 7.23
CA SER A 129 32.09 9.17 6.37
C SER A 129 31.52 9.82 5.10
N LEU A 130 30.54 9.17 4.45
CA LEU A 130 29.87 9.68 3.26
C LEU A 130 29.08 10.95 3.57
N LEU A 131 28.38 10.99 4.70
CA LEU A 131 27.63 12.18 5.13
C LEU A 131 28.55 13.39 5.33
N ALA A 132 29.73 13.20 5.94
CA ALA A 132 30.70 14.27 6.11
C ALA A 132 31.23 14.80 4.75
N VAL A 133 31.43 13.91 3.78
CA VAL A 133 31.83 14.28 2.42
C VAL A 133 30.69 15.02 1.71
N ALA A 134 29.47 14.50 1.77
CA ALA A 134 28.28 15.09 1.14
C ALA A 134 28.00 16.50 1.70
N GLN A 135 28.12 16.72 3.02
CA GLN A 135 27.96 18.03 3.63
C GLN A 135 29.02 19.05 3.15
N LYS A 136 30.26 18.59 2.98
CA LYS A 136 31.33 19.41 2.40
C LYS A 136 31.03 19.77 0.94
N ASN A 137 30.57 18.80 0.16
CA ASN A 137 30.20 19.01 -1.24
C ASN A 137 29.01 19.96 -1.38
N ALA A 138 27.99 19.83 -0.53
CA ALA A 138 26.83 20.74 -0.49
C ALA A 138 27.22 22.19 -0.21
N SER A 139 28.30 22.41 0.54
CA SER A 139 28.81 23.75 0.85
C SER A 139 29.68 24.35 -0.26
N GLY A 140 30.28 23.50 -1.11
CA GLY A 140 31.17 23.89 -2.21
C GLY A 140 30.55 23.77 -3.60
N ALA A 141 29.29 23.36 -3.71
CA ALA A 141 28.60 23.20 -4.97
C ALA A 141 28.26 24.56 -5.60
N GLU A 142 28.59 24.72 -6.88
CA GLU A 142 28.27 25.91 -7.66
C GLU A 142 27.18 25.57 -8.70
N GLY A 143 26.26 26.52 -8.91
CA GLY A 143 25.11 26.33 -9.81
C GLY A 143 23.89 25.68 -9.14
N GLU A 144 22.70 26.00 -9.63
CA GLU A 144 21.44 25.55 -9.04
C GLU A 144 21.26 24.03 -9.06
N GLN A 145 21.73 23.37 -10.12
CA GLN A 145 21.64 21.92 -10.27
C GLN A 145 22.58 21.18 -9.32
N GLY A 146 23.85 21.57 -9.23
CA GLY A 146 24.81 20.94 -8.33
C GLY A 146 24.43 21.12 -6.85
N VAL A 147 23.88 22.28 -6.49
CA VAL A 147 23.35 22.52 -5.14
C VAL A 147 22.14 21.63 -4.84
N ALA A 148 21.26 21.40 -5.82
CA ALA A 148 20.11 20.52 -5.64
C ALA A 148 20.52 19.05 -5.46
N GLU A 149 21.46 18.55 -6.27
CA GLU A 149 21.98 17.18 -6.17
C GLU A 149 22.66 16.94 -4.82
N ALA A 150 23.53 17.86 -4.40
CA ALA A 150 24.22 17.73 -3.12
C ALA A 150 23.25 17.77 -1.92
N LYS A 151 22.16 18.54 -2.01
CA LYS A 151 21.10 18.54 -0.99
C LYS A 151 20.35 17.21 -0.93
N ILE A 152 20.04 16.62 -2.08
CA ILE A 152 19.39 15.29 -2.15
C ILE A 152 20.30 14.22 -1.54
N GLU A 153 21.61 14.27 -1.84
CA GLU A 153 22.59 13.35 -1.27
C GLU A 153 22.64 13.44 0.26
N VAL A 154 22.70 14.67 0.80
CA VAL A 154 22.65 14.91 2.25
C VAL A 154 21.35 14.39 2.85
N GLU A 155 20.21 14.66 2.23
CA GLU A 155 18.89 14.20 2.70
C GLU A 155 18.80 12.67 2.81
N VAL A 156 19.30 11.94 1.81
CA VAL A 156 19.32 10.47 1.81
C VAL A 156 20.24 9.94 2.90
N LEU A 157 21.44 10.50 3.06
CA LEU A 157 22.41 10.03 4.05
C LEU A 157 21.98 10.36 5.48
N GLU A 158 21.31 11.49 5.69
CA GLU A 158 20.73 11.85 6.98
C GLU A 158 19.57 10.92 7.37
N SER A 159 18.68 10.59 6.43
CA SER A 159 17.59 9.64 6.70
C SER A 159 18.10 8.22 6.93
N LEU A 160 19.16 7.82 6.23
CA LEU A 160 19.82 6.54 6.47
C LEU A 160 20.52 6.52 7.84
N GLN A 161 21.19 7.61 8.22
CA GLN A 161 21.79 7.73 9.55
C GLN A 161 20.72 7.66 10.65
N SER A 162 19.55 8.29 10.47
CA SER A 162 18.47 8.23 11.47
C SER A 162 17.86 6.83 11.59
N ALA A 163 17.78 6.08 10.49
CA ALA A 163 17.27 4.71 10.46
C ALA A 163 18.21 3.68 11.14
N LEU A 164 19.52 3.97 11.21
CA LEU A 164 20.53 3.09 11.82
C LEU A 164 20.86 3.41 13.30
N ARG A 165 20.27 4.47 13.86
CA ARG A 165 20.46 4.85 15.28
C ARG A 165 19.65 3.96 16.20
#